data_AF-A0A3N9N4Q1-F1
#
_entry.id   AF-A0A3N9N4Q1-F1
#
_cell.length_a   1.000
_cell.length_b   1.000
_cell.length_c   1.000
_cell.angle_alpha   90.00
_cell.angle_beta   90.00
_cell.angle_gamma   90.00
#
_symmetry.space_group_name_H-M   'P 1'
#
loop_
_entity.id
_entity.type
_entity.pdbx_description
1 polymer ?
#
loop_
_entity_poly.entity_id
_entity_poly.type
_entity_poly.pdbx_seq_one_letter_code
_entity_poly.pdbx_strand_id
1 'polypeptide(L)'
;MRLSGVEGVVVHKREEILKELEKIREEQDIGILLITELLVERVQSELNEMKLSRKLPIVIEIPDRHGTRRPPDFLTRYIRESIGLKI
;
A
#
# COMPACT_ATOMS: atom_id res chain seq x y z
N MET A 1 0.78 7.98 -13.77
CA MET A 1 2.03 7.67 -14.50
C MET A 1 1.68 6.74 -15.65
N ARG A 2 1.99 7.10 -16.90
CA ARG A 2 1.89 6.19 -18.06
C ARG A 2 3.20 6.23 -18.82
N LEU A 3 4.29 5.77 -18.19
CA LEU A 3 5.62 5.78 -18.81
C LEU A 3 6.28 4.40 -18.91
N SER A 4 5.67 3.33 -18.36
CA SER A 4 6.32 2.01 -18.34
C SER A 4 5.36 0.82 -18.56
N GLY A 5 4.20 1.04 -19.18
CA GLY A 5 3.19 -0.03 -19.35
C GLY A 5 2.48 -0.47 -18.06
N VAL A 6 2.72 0.25 -16.95
CA VAL A 6 1.99 0.06 -15.68
C VAL A 6 0.80 1.01 -15.66
N GLU A 7 -0.38 0.47 -15.36
CA GLU A 7 -1.58 1.26 -15.15
C GLU A 7 -1.49 2.00 -13.82
N GLY A 8 -1.72 3.31 -13.86
CA GLY A 8 -1.52 4.17 -12.70
C GLY A 8 -2.70 5.10 -12.49
N VAL A 9 -3.32 4.99 -11.32
CA VAL A 9 -4.41 5.86 -10.87
C VAL A 9 -3.88 6.91 -9.90
N VAL A 10 -4.37 8.15 -10.02
CA VAL A 10 -4.03 9.24 -9.09
C VAL A 10 -5.25 9.53 -8.23
N VAL A 11 -5.10 9.39 -6.92
CA VAL A 11 -6.15 9.60 -5.92
C VAL A 11 -5.63 10.48 -4.79
N HIS A 12 -6.53 11.21 -4.13
CA HIS A 12 -6.16 12.13 -3.06
C HIS A 12 -6.96 11.90 -1.78
N LYS A 13 -8.26 11.59 -1.89
CA LYS A 13 -9.15 11.39 -0.75
C LYS A 13 -9.22 9.92 -0.35
N ARG A 14 -9.51 9.66 0.92
CA ARG A 14 -9.67 8.29 1.45
C ARG A 14 -10.72 7.50 0.66
N GLU A 15 -11.86 8.11 0.38
CA GLU A 15 -12.97 7.50 -0.38
C GLU A 15 -12.54 7.07 -1.79
N GLU A 16 -11.73 7.89 -2.46
CA GLU A 16 -11.20 7.57 -3.78
C GLU A 16 -10.25 6.38 -3.71
N ILE A 17 -9.37 6.33 -2.70
CA ILE A 17 -8.45 5.21 -2.49
C ILE A 17 -9.23 3.92 -2.25
N LEU A 18 -10.26 3.95 -1.39
CA LEU A 18 -11.08 2.78 -1.06
C LEU A 18 -11.80 2.23 -2.30
N LYS A 19 -12.35 3.12 -3.13
CA LYS A 19 -13.03 2.72 -4.36
C LYS A 19 -12.08 2.02 -5.34
N GLU A 20 -10.84 2.51 -5.48
CA GLU A 20 -9.86 1.84 -6.32
C GLU A 20 -9.37 0.52 -5.72
N LEU A 21 -9.19 0.45 -4.39
CA LEU A 21 -8.86 -0.81 -3.72
C LEU A 21 -9.95 -1.86 -3.88
N GLU A 22 -11.23 -1.46 -3.88
CA GLU A 22 -12.35 -2.38 -4.10
C GLU A 22 -12.33 -2.96 -5.53
N LYS A 23 -12.14 -2.11 -6.54
CA LYS A 23 -11.96 -2.57 -7.94
C LYS A 23 -10.80 -3.55 -8.06
N ILE A 24 -9.66 -3.24 -7.45
CA ILE A 24 -8.48 -4.12 -7.46
C ILE A 24 -8.76 -5.48 -6.79
N ARG A 25 -9.66 -5.53 -5.80
CA ARG A 25 -10.06 -6.80 -5.17
C ARG A 25 -10.99 -7.64 -6.05
N GLU A 26 -11.79 -7.00 -6.88
CA GLU A 26 -12.65 -7.66 -7.87
C GLU A 26 -11.84 -8.14 -9.08
N GLU A 27 -10.87 -7.33 -9.52
CA GLU A 27 -9.93 -7.59 -10.61
C GLU A 27 -8.76 -8.47 -10.12
N GLN A 28 -8.94 -9.80 -10.13
CA GLN A 28 -7.93 -10.77 -9.70
C GLN A 28 -6.74 -10.94 -10.67
N ASP A 29 -6.62 -10.10 -11.70
CA ASP A 29 -5.53 -10.11 -12.67
C ASP A 29 -4.34 -9.23 -12.23
N ILE A 30 -4.53 -8.35 -11.25
CA ILE A 30 -3.47 -7.47 -10.74
C ILE A 30 -2.56 -8.27 -9.80
N GLY A 31 -1.31 -8.49 -10.25
CA GLY A 31 -0.31 -9.22 -9.45
C GLY A 31 0.36 -8.37 -8.36
N ILE A 32 0.65 -7.11 -8.65
CA ILE A 32 1.44 -6.21 -7.80
C ILE A 32 0.74 -4.84 -7.74
N LEU A 33 0.54 -4.33 -6.53
CA LEU A 33 0.04 -2.99 -6.28
C LEU A 33 1.16 -2.12 -5.69
N LEU A 34 1.57 -1.09 -6.43
CA LEU A 34 2.48 -0.07 -5.93
C LEU A 34 1.67 1.09 -5.36
N ILE A 35 1.89 1.42 -4.09
CA ILE A 35 1.19 2.52 -3.42
C ILE A 35 2.17 3.43 -2.67
N THR A 36 1.96 4.74 -2.74
CA THR A 36 2.82 5.69 -2.03
C THR A 36 2.54 5.69 -0.52
N GLU A 37 3.58 5.86 0.30
CA GLU A 37 3.48 5.97 1.78
C GLU A 37 2.37 6.93 2.25
N LEU A 38 2.23 8.08 1.60
CA LEU A 38 1.20 9.09 1.91
C LEU A 38 -0.24 8.55 1.82
N LEU A 39 -0.49 7.65 0.87
CA LEU A 39 -1.82 7.06 0.67
C LEU A 39 -2.05 5.92 1.66
N VAL A 40 -1.00 5.14 1.97
CA VAL A 40 -1.06 4.06 2.97
C VAL A 40 -1.49 4.57 4.33
N GLU A 41 -0.92 5.70 4.79
CA GLU A 41 -1.33 6.36 6.04
C GLU A 41 -2.85 6.62 6.12
N ARG A 42 -3.50 6.80 4.96
CA ARG A 42 -4.93 7.11 4.87
C ARG A 42 -5.82 5.88 4.79
N VAL A 43 -5.30 4.66 4.59
CA VAL A 43 -6.08 3.41 4.42
C VAL A 43 -5.39 2.18 5.03
N GLN A 44 -4.60 2.40 6.09
CA GLN A 44 -3.76 1.37 6.71
C GLN A 44 -4.55 0.11 7.10
N SER A 45 -5.73 0.28 7.70
CA SER A 45 -6.57 -0.83 8.17
C SER A 45 -6.99 -1.74 7.01
N GLU A 46 -7.48 -1.15 5.93
CA GLU A 46 -7.95 -1.86 4.74
C GLU A 46 -6.80 -2.56 4.01
N LEU A 47 -5.65 -1.91 3.89
CA LEU A 47 -4.45 -2.52 3.31
C LEU A 47 -3.95 -3.69 4.15
N ASN A 48 -4.02 -3.59 5.48
CA ASN A 48 -3.65 -4.69 6.36
C ASN A 48 -4.58 -5.88 6.14
N GLU A 49 -5.90 -5.68 6.10
CA GLU A 49 -6.86 -6.75 5.77
C GLU A 49 -6.56 -7.38 4.42
N MET A 50 -6.22 -6.57 3.41
CA MET A 50 -5.85 -7.05 2.09
C MET A 50 -4.59 -7.93 2.14
N LYS A 51 -3.53 -7.48 2.84
CA LYS A 51 -2.29 -8.24 3.06
C LYS A 51 -2.54 -9.55 3.84
N LEU A 52 -3.44 -9.54 4.83
CA LEU A 52 -3.81 -10.70 5.63
C LEU A 52 -4.59 -11.76 4.83
N SER A 53 -5.36 -11.33 3.81
CA SER A 53 -6.20 -12.22 3.02
C SER A 53 -5.44 -13.25 2.18
N ARG A 54 -4.10 -13.14 2.05
CA ARG A 54 -3.20 -13.99 1.23
C ARG A 54 -3.61 -14.11 -0.25
N LYS A 55 -4.50 -13.23 -0.73
CA LYS A 55 -4.90 -13.13 -2.14
C LYS A 55 -4.11 -12.01 -2.82
N LEU A 56 -4.05 -12.07 -4.15
CA LEU A 56 -3.49 -10.99 -4.96
C LEU A 56 -4.26 -9.68 -4.70
N PRO A 57 -3.60 -8.51 -4.85
CA PRO A 57 -2.20 -8.29 -5.27
C PRO A 57 -1.18 -8.26 -4.11
N ILE A 58 0.11 -8.44 -4.44
CA ILE A 58 1.22 -8.10 -3.53
C ILE A 58 1.31 -6.58 -3.40
N VAL A 59 1.11 -6.06 -2.18
CA VAL A 59 1.14 -4.62 -1.91
C VAL A 59 2.56 -4.17 -1.54
N ILE A 60 3.11 -3.24 -2.30
CA ILE A 60 4.43 -2.64 -2.07
C ILE A 60 4.29 -1.13 -1.84
N GLU A 61 4.92 -0.66 -0.77
CA GLU A 61 4.89 0.74 -0.36
C GLU A 61 6.14 1.48 -0.86
N ILE A 62 5.93 2.55 -1.61
CA ILE A 62 6.99 3.37 -2.21
C ILE A 62 6.98 4.81 -1.65
N PRO A 63 8.13 5.49 -1.56
CA PRO A 63 8.16 6.90 -1.20
C PRO A 63 7.53 7.76 -2.32
N ASP A 64 7.02 8.94 -1.95
CA ASP A 64 6.58 9.95 -2.93
C ASP A 64 7.77 10.84 -3.37
N ARG A 65 7.56 11.72 -4.34
CA ARG A 65 8.54 12.66 -4.90
C ARG A 65 9.18 13.61 -3.87
N HIS A 66 8.62 13.70 -2.66
CA HIS A 66 9.14 14.50 -1.55
C HIS A 66 10.11 13.71 -0.64
N GLY A 67 10.46 12.48 -1.02
CA GLY A 67 11.32 11.60 -0.23
C GLY A 67 10.52 10.66 0.68
N THR A 68 11.24 9.83 1.43
CA THR A 68 10.62 8.92 2.39
C THR A 68 10.14 9.67 3.62
N ARG A 69 8.93 9.35 4.08
CA ARG A 69 8.40 9.83 5.36
C ARG A 69 8.69 8.85 6.50
N ARG A 70 9.39 7.74 6.18
CA ARG A 70 9.73 6.71 7.15
C ARG A 70 10.67 7.28 8.21
N PRO A 71 10.38 7.03 9.50
CA PRO A 71 11.31 7.40 10.55
C PRO A 71 12.58 6.52 10.48
N PRO A 72 13.71 6.96 11.05
CA PRO A 72 14.99 6.23 10.97
C PRO A 72 14.92 4.79 11.49
N ASP A 73 14.01 4.52 12.43
CA ASP A 73 13.75 3.22 13.05
C ASP A 73 12.74 2.35 12.29
N PHE A 74 12.30 2.76 11.09
CA PHE A 74 11.26 2.07 10.32
C PHE A 74 11.54 0.59 10.10
N LEU A 75 12.77 0.22 9.72
CA LEU A 75 13.12 -1.19 9.49
C LEU A 75 12.94 -2.01 10.77
N THR A 76 13.40 -1.47 11.91
CA THR A 76 13.25 -2.12 13.21
C THR A 76 11.79 -2.25 13.60
N ARG A 77 10.98 -1.22 13.37
CA ARG A 77 9.53 -1.24 13.64
C ARG A 77 8.80 -2.24 12.75
N TYR A 78 9.10 -2.27 11.45
CA TYR A 78 8.52 -3.21 10.49
C TYR A 78 8.82 -4.67 10.86
N ILE A 79 10.07 -4.96 11.26
CA ILE A 79 10.45 -6.28 11.75
C ILE A 79 9.65 -6.64 13.00
N ARG A 80 9.54 -5.73 13.97
CA ARG A 80 8.78 -5.92 15.22
C ARG A 80 7.28 -6.17 14.98
N GLU A 81 6.67 -5.40 14.09
CA GLU A 81 5.24 -5.55 13.74
C GLU A 81 4.98 -6.86 13.01
N SER A 82 5.89 -7.26 12.10
CA SER A 82 5.76 -8.51 11.34
C SER A 82 5.91 -9.78 12.19
N ILE A 83 6.72 -9.71 13.25
CA ILE A 83 6.93 -10.83 14.20
C ILE A 83 5.99 -10.79 15.41
N GLY A 84 5.23 -9.71 15.61
CA GLY A 84 4.28 -9.57 16.72
C GLY A 84 4.92 -9.26 18.08
N LEU A 85 6.13 -8.72 18.12
CA LEU A 85 6.81 -8.33 19.36
C LEU A 85 6.38 -6.91 19.76
N LYS A 86 5.37 -6.82 20.64
CA LYS A 86 5.07 -5.61 21.44
C LYS A 86 5.96 -5.63 22.68
N ILE A 87 6.73 -4.57 22.89
CA ILE A 87 7.28 -4.22 24.20
C ILE A 87 6.53 -2.98 24.67
#